data_AF-A0A956A7C7-F1
#
_entry.id   AF-A0A956A7C7-F1
#
_cell.length_a   1.000
_cell.length_b   1.000
_cell.length_c   1.000
_cell.angle_alpha   90.00
_cell.angle_beta   90.00
_cell.angle_gamma   90.00
#
_symmetry.space_group_name_H-M   'P 1'
#
loop_
_entity.id
_entity.type
_entity.pdbx_description
1 polymer ?
#
loop_
_entity_poly.entity_id
_entity_poly.type
_entity_poly.pdbx_seq_one_letter_code
_entity_poly.pdbx_strand_id
1 'polypeptide(L)'
;MAPLRSARRARLALGALAVAVALVGAPRPASAVTLTLVSETTPWTGVKLRKYRTSSPAANVWVALVSLCGSHVHVESTKATTSLTTAGAWAGTSGAQIATNGDFYLTSPFHVYGDAVASGVRWPSARSGLASTYASDWYYHHYGWIAFGPDWADFTHTEYVKTHGAARTTGWKPTTVAPSLRPGTLALVSGFPELVVDGVAVTCSSATATTCFPDRSDMRARHPRTASGLTQDKKTLILAVVDGRTSSSSGMYGVELASLMKQLGAYVAFNNDGGGSSQMWVRGQGYVDDASGNNGGGGVRGVANHWGILAGSGNGRPARPGHCVSSAPCQVIGPSGGTIDDSSACFQAFGPSAYWRTVSAGNGGGLHWTNAFSSSTPSNWAWWQVDVQQAGQYEVQWNKVATYAVYAKTRYVVRASGGEHTVIVDQGAGSNGWKDLGTWDFAAGGDQWVAIYDNDSGAVAADQHIVADAIRLVRVGPWCGDGDCEQSETCQSCPGDCGACPSCGDGACNGAETCVSCAGDCGACPASCGDGACDVGETCASCPGDCGACP
;
A
#
# COMPACT_ATOMS: atom_id res chain seq x y z
N MET A 1 -29.50 -8.23 68.07
CA MET A 1 -29.85 -8.89 66.79
C MET A 1 -31.27 -8.49 66.44
N ALA A 2 -31.43 -7.53 65.52
CA ALA A 2 -32.72 -6.96 65.12
C ALA A 2 -32.86 -7.02 63.58
N PRO A 3 -34.09 -7.12 63.05
CA PRO A 3 -34.35 -7.81 61.80
C PRO A 3 -34.45 -6.88 60.57
N LEU A 4 -34.32 -7.52 59.39
CA LEU A 4 -34.43 -6.95 58.05
C LEU A 4 -35.86 -6.46 57.73
N ARG A 5 -35.97 -5.25 57.18
CA ARG A 5 -37.12 -4.78 56.38
C ARG A 5 -36.64 -4.05 55.12
N SER A 6 -37.31 -4.35 54.02
CA SER A 6 -37.07 -3.83 52.66
C SER A 6 -37.32 -2.32 52.52
N ALA A 7 -36.58 -1.65 51.63
CA ALA A 7 -36.98 -0.36 51.08
C ALA A 7 -36.55 -0.19 49.61
N ARG A 8 -37.45 0.43 48.85
CA ARG A 8 -37.50 0.62 47.39
C ARG A 8 -36.35 1.49 46.86
N ARG A 9 -35.84 1.18 45.67
CA ARG A 9 -34.91 2.05 44.91
C ARG A 9 -35.70 3.12 44.14
N ALA A 10 -35.53 4.38 44.52
CA ALA A 10 -35.89 5.54 43.70
C ALA A 10 -34.69 5.92 42.79
N ARG A 11 -34.94 6.11 41.50
CA ARG A 11 -33.95 6.63 40.53
C ARG A 11 -33.95 8.17 40.61
N LEU A 12 -32.81 8.77 40.98
CA LEU A 12 -32.55 10.19 40.75
C LEU A 12 -31.64 10.32 39.52
N ALA A 13 -32.10 11.10 38.55
CA ALA A 13 -31.30 11.56 37.42
C ALA A 13 -30.44 12.75 37.86
N LEU A 14 -29.12 12.65 37.74
CA LEU A 14 -28.20 13.78 37.85
C LEU A 14 -27.74 14.18 36.43
N GLY A 15 -28.12 15.39 36.02
CA GLY A 15 -27.53 16.06 34.86
C GLY A 15 -26.10 16.50 35.18
N ALA A 16 -25.17 16.22 34.26
CA ALA A 16 -23.79 16.63 34.37
C ALA A 16 -23.63 18.10 33.90
N LEU A 17 -23.24 18.98 34.82
CA LEU A 17 -22.78 20.33 34.52
C LEU A 17 -21.25 20.28 34.35
N ALA A 18 -20.73 20.51 33.14
CA ALA A 18 -19.30 20.58 32.90
C ALA A 18 -18.76 21.96 33.29
N VAL A 19 -17.88 22.01 34.31
CA VAL A 19 -17.14 23.20 34.69
C VAL A 19 -15.85 23.26 33.87
N ALA A 20 -15.68 24.32 33.08
CA ALA A 20 -14.46 24.60 32.35
C ALA A 20 -13.42 25.24 33.29
N VAL A 21 -12.33 24.52 33.58
CA VAL A 21 -11.15 25.08 34.24
C VAL A 21 -10.23 25.65 33.17
N ALA A 22 -10.10 26.98 33.13
CA ALA A 22 -9.14 27.67 32.29
C ALA A 22 -7.73 27.58 32.92
N LEU A 23 -6.86 26.74 32.35
CA LEU A 23 -5.43 26.72 32.66
C LEU A 23 -4.73 27.87 31.93
N VAL A 24 -4.17 28.79 32.71
CA VAL A 24 -3.36 29.92 32.24
C VAL A 24 -1.95 29.45 31.90
N GLY A 25 -1.57 29.63 30.63
CA GLY A 25 -0.28 30.20 30.24
C GLY A 25 0.98 29.34 30.25
N ALA A 26 1.05 28.27 29.45
CA ALA A 26 2.32 27.87 28.85
C ALA A 26 2.56 28.72 27.58
N PRO A 27 3.80 29.15 27.26
CA PRO A 27 4.08 29.85 26.01
C PRO A 27 3.69 28.94 24.85
N ARG A 28 2.69 29.37 24.06
CA ARG A 28 2.28 28.63 22.87
C ARG A 28 3.44 28.62 21.88
N PRO A 29 3.78 27.47 21.27
CA PRO A 29 4.79 27.45 20.21
C PRO A 29 4.37 28.42 19.10
N ALA A 30 5.36 29.07 18.46
CA ALA A 30 5.15 30.08 17.42
C ALA A 30 4.31 29.61 16.22
N SER A 31 4.05 28.31 16.12
CA SER A 31 3.30 27.61 15.08
C SER A 31 1.88 27.15 15.51
N ALA A 32 1.44 27.43 16.73
CA ALA A 32 0.14 26.98 17.23
C ALA A 32 -1.03 27.72 16.57
N VAL A 33 -1.79 27.00 15.74
CA VAL A 33 -3.04 27.50 15.15
C VAL A 33 -4.20 27.15 16.06
N THR A 34 -5.10 28.09 16.34
CA THR A 34 -6.36 27.80 17.04
C THR A 34 -7.47 27.58 16.02
N LEU A 35 -8.10 26.40 16.07
CA LEU A 35 -9.20 26.02 15.18
C LEU A 35 -10.55 26.24 15.86
N THR A 36 -11.41 27.04 15.24
CA THR A 36 -12.82 27.15 15.63
C THR A 36 -13.66 26.48 14.57
N LEU A 37 -14.38 25.40 14.94
CA LEU A 37 -15.30 24.72 14.03
C LEU A 37 -16.47 25.67 13.71
N VAL A 38 -16.69 25.92 12.42
CA VAL A 38 -17.77 26.77 11.91
C VAL A 38 -18.95 25.90 11.49
N SER A 39 -18.69 24.79 10.80
CA SER A 39 -19.71 23.83 10.42
C SER A 39 -19.12 22.42 10.24
N GLU A 40 -19.96 21.42 10.46
CA GLU A 40 -19.69 20.02 10.15
C GLU A 40 -20.92 19.43 9.46
N THR A 41 -20.71 18.73 8.35
CA THR A 41 -21.75 17.95 7.67
C THR A 41 -21.21 16.57 7.36
N THR A 42 -22.11 15.60 7.18
CA THR A 42 -21.76 14.25 6.70
C THR A 42 -22.51 14.00 5.40
N PRO A 43 -22.05 14.56 4.27
CA PRO A 43 -22.78 14.49 3.00
C PRO A 43 -22.91 13.06 2.46
N TRP A 44 -21.97 12.18 2.84
CA TRP A 44 -22.02 10.75 2.53
C TRP A 44 -21.56 9.93 3.74
N THR A 45 -22.09 8.72 3.90
CA THR A 45 -21.62 7.77 4.91
C THR A 45 -20.11 7.59 4.80
N GLY A 46 -19.42 7.78 5.93
CA GLY A 46 -17.95 7.69 5.99
C GLY A 46 -17.20 8.97 5.57
N VAL A 47 -17.89 10.06 5.21
CA VAL A 47 -17.24 11.32 4.84
C VAL A 47 -17.79 12.47 5.68
N LYS A 48 -16.94 13.06 6.51
CA LYS A 48 -17.27 14.31 7.23
C LYS A 48 -16.60 15.49 6.55
N LEU A 49 -17.38 16.50 6.21
CA LEU A 49 -16.91 17.77 5.69
C LEU A 49 -17.01 18.83 6.78
N ARG A 50 -15.88 19.45 7.14
CA ARG A 50 -15.77 20.47 8.18
C ARG A 50 -15.27 21.78 7.59
N LYS A 51 -15.85 22.87 8.05
CA LYS A 51 -15.29 24.21 7.89
C LYS A 51 -14.77 24.69 9.23
N TYR A 52 -13.53 25.14 9.26
CA TYR A 52 -12.94 25.83 10.40
C TYR A 52 -12.62 27.27 10.03
N ARG A 53 -12.58 28.11 11.07
CA ARG A 53 -11.98 29.44 11.05
C ARG A 53 -10.82 29.44 12.02
N THR A 54 -9.67 29.92 11.57
CA THR A 54 -8.52 30.16 12.43
C THR A 54 -8.45 31.61 12.85
N SER A 55 -7.90 31.90 14.03
CA SER A 55 -7.74 33.27 14.56
C SER A 55 -6.31 33.81 14.47
N SER A 56 -5.31 32.93 14.32
CA SER A 56 -3.90 33.29 14.16
C SER A 56 -3.22 32.27 13.25
N PRO A 57 -3.15 32.49 11.93
CA PRO A 57 -3.74 33.61 11.19
C PRO A 57 -5.25 33.51 11.08
N ALA A 58 -5.88 34.58 10.59
CA ALA A 58 -7.26 34.52 10.17
C ALA A 58 -7.36 33.83 8.79
N ALA A 59 -7.79 32.57 8.75
CA ALA A 59 -8.00 31.80 7.51
C ALA A 59 -9.22 30.88 7.59
N ASN A 60 -9.93 30.72 6.47
CA ASN A 60 -10.93 29.67 6.31
C ASN A 60 -10.22 28.36 5.94
N VAL A 61 -10.66 27.26 6.55
CA VAL A 61 -10.09 25.94 6.32
C VAL A 61 -11.22 24.95 6.06
N TRP A 62 -11.12 24.23 4.95
CA TRP A 62 -12.05 23.20 4.54
C TRP A 62 -11.38 21.84 4.69
N VAL A 63 -12.02 20.92 5.39
CA VAL A 63 -11.45 19.61 5.73
C VAL A 63 -12.44 18.53 5.37
N ALA A 64 -12.00 17.55 4.58
CA ALA A 64 -12.69 16.28 4.42
C ALA A 64 -11.98 15.22 5.27
N LEU A 65 -12.70 14.64 6.22
CA LEU A 65 -12.27 13.45 6.97
C LEU A 65 -12.97 12.24 6.39
N VAL A 66 -12.20 11.36 5.76
CA VAL A 66 -12.68 10.23 4.97
C VAL A 66 -12.36 8.95 5.70
N SER A 67 -13.40 8.29 6.23
CA SER A 67 -13.32 6.95 6.82
C SER A 67 -13.05 5.93 5.73
N LEU A 68 -11.84 5.43 5.71
CA LEU A 68 -11.35 4.48 4.73
C LEU A 68 -12.03 3.11 4.88
N CYS A 69 -12.60 2.78 6.04
CA CYS A 69 -13.18 1.46 6.29
C CYS A 69 -14.61 1.28 5.75
N GLY A 70 -15.22 2.33 5.19
CA GLY A 70 -16.61 2.23 4.72
C GLY A 70 -16.69 1.40 3.43
N SER A 71 -17.61 0.43 3.36
CA SER A 71 -17.86 -0.46 2.21
C SER A 71 -18.38 0.22 0.93
N HIS A 72 -18.28 1.54 0.88
CA HIS A 72 -18.63 2.39 -0.25
C HIS A 72 -17.72 3.61 -0.37
N VAL A 73 -16.61 3.66 0.38
CA VAL A 73 -15.66 4.76 0.36
C VAL A 73 -14.43 4.31 -0.43
N HIS A 74 -14.21 4.96 -1.57
CA HIS A 74 -13.07 4.75 -2.45
C HIS A 74 -12.30 6.06 -2.65
N VAL A 75 -10.97 5.93 -2.74
CA VAL A 75 -10.07 7.03 -3.04
C VAL A 75 -9.49 6.80 -4.44
N GLU A 76 -9.68 7.78 -5.31
CA GLU A 76 -9.17 7.76 -6.69
C GLU A 76 -8.18 8.91 -6.89
N SER A 77 -7.31 8.76 -7.89
CA SER A 77 -6.44 9.85 -8.32
C SER A 77 -6.51 10.05 -9.84
N THR A 78 -5.86 11.10 -10.34
CA THR A 78 -5.94 11.51 -11.75
C THR A 78 -5.07 10.64 -12.64
N LYS A 79 -5.60 10.18 -13.78
CA LYS A 79 -4.80 9.53 -14.84
C LYS A 79 -3.96 10.56 -15.58
N ALA A 80 -2.78 10.18 -16.08
CA ALA A 80 -1.92 11.09 -16.83
C ALA A 80 -2.63 11.70 -18.07
N THR A 81 -3.56 10.97 -18.69
CA THR A 81 -4.33 11.42 -19.86
C THR A 81 -5.41 12.45 -19.52
N THR A 82 -5.80 12.59 -18.25
CA THR A 82 -6.82 13.54 -17.79
C THR A 82 -6.27 14.61 -16.83
N SER A 83 -4.94 14.76 -16.82
CA SER A 83 -4.21 15.82 -16.11
C SER A 83 -4.51 17.23 -16.63
N LEU A 84 -4.06 18.27 -15.93
CA LEU A 84 -4.19 19.69 -16.34
C LEU A 84 -5.63 20.16 -16.45
N THR A 85 -6.49 19.65 -15.56
CA THR A 85 -7.90 20.04 -15.44
C THR A 85 -8.15 20.65 -14.05
N THR A 86 -9.27 21.35 -13.86
CA THR A 86 -9.65 21.85 -12.54
C THR A 86 -10.23 20.71 -11.71
N ALA A 87 -10.18 20.79 -10.37
CA ALA A 87 -10.71 19.73 -9.50
C ALA A 87 -12.19 19.41 -9.80
N GLY A 88 -13.00 20.44 -10.06
CA GLY A 88 -14.41 20.26 -10.42
C GLY A 88 -14.62 19.63 -11.80
N ALA A 89 -13.84 20.02 -12.81
CA ALA A 89 -13.92 19.41 -14.14
C ALA A 89 -13.50 17.93 -14.09
N TRP A 90 -12.41 17.64 -13.39
CA TRP A 90 -11.96 16.27 -13.19
C TRP A 90 -12.99 15.44 -12.43
N ALA A 91 -13.54 15.95 -11.32
CA ALA A 91 -14.59 15.30 -10.55
C ALA A 91 -15.86 14.99 -11.37
N GLY A 92 -16.20 15.84 -12.34
CA GLY A 92 -17.29 15.59 -13.28
C GLY A 92 -17.07 14.33 -14.13
N THR A 93 -15.82 14.09 -14.56
CA THR A 93 -15.46 12.95 -15.41
C THR A 93 -15.14 11.67 -14.64
N SER A 94 -14.41 11.77 -13.51
CA SER A 94 -14.12 10.64 -12.62
C SER A 94 -15.35 10.23 -11.81
N GLY A 95 -16.32 11.14 -11.72
CA GLY A 95 -17.49 11.02 -10.88
C GLY A 95 -17.14 11.00 -9.39
N ALA A 96 -16.02 11.60 -8.99
CA ALA A 96 -15.75 11.91 -7.60
C ALA A 96 -16.86 12.81 -7.03
N GLN A 97 -17.05 12.73 -5.71
CA GLN A 97 -17.97 13.57 -4.96
C GLN A 97 -17.26 14.66 -4.20
N ILE A 98 -16.01 14.41 -3.80
CA ILE A 98 -15.09 15.44 -3.33
C ILE A 98 -13.84 15.32 -4.18
N ALA A 99 -13.28 16.45 -4.62
CA ALA A 99 -11.98 16.47 -5.25
C ALA A 99 -11.14 17.64 -4.73
N THR A 100 -9.84 17.40 -4.52
CA THR A 100 -8.85 18.45 -4.26
C THR A 100 -7.74 18.37 -5.28
N ASN A 101 -6.97 19.45 -5.44
CA ASN A 101 -5.68 19.35 -6.14
C ASN A 101 -4.71 18.41 -5.40
N GLY A 102 -3.67 17.97 -6.10
CA GLY A 102 -2.65 17.05 -5.62
C GLY A 102 -1.24 17.61 -5.69
N ASP A 103 -0.35 16.83 -6.29
CA ASP A 103 1.10 17.03 -6.36
C ASP A 103 1.51 18.32 -7.10
N PHE A 104 2.74 18.75 -6.83
CA PHE A 104 3.44 19.76 -7.60
C PHE A 104 3.77 19.25 -9.01
N TYR A 105 3.95 20.19 -9.93
CA TYR A 105 4.19 19.87 -11.33
C TYR A 105 4.95 20.96 -12.07
N LEU A 106 5.58 20.56 -13.17
CA LEU A 106 6.04 21.45 -14.22
C LEU A 106 5.16 21.29 -15.45
N THR A 107 5.13 22.33 -16.28
CA THR A 107 4.37 22.36 -17.53
C THR A 107 5.22 22.18 -18.77
N SER A 108 6.54 22.32 -18.66
CA SER A 108 7.47 22.20 -19.79
C SER A 108 8.83 21.62 -19.35
N PRO A 109 9.13 20.35 -19.66
CA PRO A 109 8.16 19.32 -20.10
C PRO A 109 7.13 19.04 -18.99
N PHE A 110 5.90 18.65 -19.35
CA PHE A 110 4.87 18.38 -18.35
C PHE A 110 5.16 17.09 -17.56
N HIS A 111 5.23 17.21 -16.23
CA HIS A 111 5.32 16.08 -15.31
C HIS A 111 4.95 16.51 -13.89
N VAL A 112 4.54 15.56 -13.06
CA VAL A 112 4.42 15.74 -11.60
C VAL A 112 5.77 15.50 -10.92
N TYR A 113 6.00 16.13 -9.78
CA TYR A 113 7.30 16.07 -9.08
C TYR A 113 7.55 14.77 -8.36
N GLY A 114 6.52 14.13 -7.84
CA GLY A 114 6.62 12.81 -7.26
C GLY A 114 6.07 11.74 -8.18
N ASP A 115 5.77 10.60 -7.58
CA ASP A 115 5.09 9.50 -8.24
C ASP A 115 3.57 9.74 -8.30
N ALA A 116 2.89 9.03 -9.21
CA ALA A 116 1.43 9.08 -9.34
C ALA A 116 0.87 7.77 -9.89
N VAL A 117 -0.24 7.32 -9.32
CA VAL A 117 -0.98 6.13 -9.76
C VAL A 117 -2.46 6.43 -9.76
N ALA A 118 -3.18 6.06 -10.82
CA ALA A 118 -4.62 6.25 -10.92
C ALA A 118 -5.30 5.06 -11.57
N SER A 119 -6.41 4.60 -10.98
CA SER A 119 -7.12 3.39 -11.38
C SER A 119 -6.18 2.18 -11.55
N GLY A 120 -5.18 2.11 -10.68
CA GLY A 120 -4.09 1.14 -10.66
C GLY A 120 -3.10 1.17 -11.82
N VAL A 121 -3.14 2.23 -12.62
CA VAL A 121 -2.13 2.50 -13.65
C VAL A 121 -1.19 3.59 -13.14
N ARG A 122 0.08 3.22 -12.92
CA ARG A 122 1.14 4.17 -12.60
C ARG A 122 1.40 5.09 -13.80
N TRP A 123 1.64 6.36 -13.54
CA TRP A 123 1.94 7.32 -14.61
C TRP A 123 3.24 6.93 -15.32
N PRO A 124 3.38 7.21 -16.64
CA PRO A 124 4.62 6.99 -17.35
C PRO A 124 5.77 7.72 -16.64
N SER A 125 6.95 7.09 -16.55
CA SER A 125 8.11 7.67 -15.85
C SER A 125 8.47 9.06 -16.37
N ALA A 126 8.39 9.29 -17.69
CA ALA A 126 8.63 10.60 -18.30
C ALA A 126 7.66 11.72 -17.84
N ARG A 127 6.53 11.35 -17.21
CA ARG A 127 5.51 12.27 -16.69
C ARG A 127 5.45 12.31 -15.15
N SER A 128 6.43 11.71 -14.47
CA SER A 128 6.52 11.71 -13.01
C SER A 128 7.95 11.97 -12.52
N GLY A 129 8.11 12.14 -11.22
CA GLY A 129 9.40 12.31 -10.54
C GLY A 129 10.36 11.12 -10.63
N LEU A 130 9.95 10.05 -11.32
CA LEU A 130 10.75 8.84 -11.50
C LEU A 130 11.73 8.92 -12.68
N ALA A 131 11.55 9.88 -13.60
CA ALA A 131 12.43 9.98 -14.75
C ALA A 131 13.85 10.38 -14.30
N SER A 132 14.85 9.58 -14.66
CA SER A 132 16.26 9.90 -14.39
C SER A 132 16.73 11.16 -15.10
N THR A 133 16.05 11.60 -16.16
CA THR A 133 16.31 12.89 -16.83
C THR A 133 16.02 14.09 -15.93
N TYR A 134 15.16 13.93 -14.93
CA TYR A 134 14.87 14.94 -13.91
C TYR A 134 15.77 14.80 -12.68
N ALA A 135 16.81 13.96 -12.74
CA ALA A 135 17.66 13.71 -11.58
C ALA A 135 18.44 14.93 -11.09
N SER A 136 18.66 15.91 -11.98
CA SER A 136 19.24 17.21 -11.62
C SER A 136 18.22 18.20 -11.05
N ASP A 137 16.92 17.90 -11.14
CA ASP A 137 15.89 18.79 -10.66
C ASP A 137 15.78 18.69 -9.14
N TRP A 138 15.55 19.84 -8.53
CA TRP A 138 15.62 20.02 -7.08
C TRP A 138 14.56 19.23 -6.28
N TYR A 139 13.55 18.64 -6.94
CA TYR A 139 12.51 17.81 -6.32
C TYR A 139 12.74 16.31 -6.48
N TYR A 140 13.75 15.89 -7.23
CA TYR A 140 14.08 14.49 -7.43
C TYR A 140 14.42 13.81 -6.08
N HIS A 141 13.76 12.69 -5.76
CA HIS A 141 13.79 12.01 -4.45
C HIS A 141 13.26 12.82 -3.24
N HIS A 142 12.76 14.04 -3.44
CA HIS A 142 12.29 14.92 -2.37
C HIS A 142 10.77 14.91 -2.18
N TYR A 143 10.13 13.76 -2.40
CA TYR A 143 8.71 13.57 -2.20
C TYR A 143 8.44 12.38 -1.28
N GLY A 144 7.34 12.45 -0.53
CA GLY A 144 6.67 11.27 0.00
C GLY A 144 5.33 11.11 -0.69
N TRP A 145 4.68 9.98 -0.48
CA TRP A 145 3.37 9.74 -1.06
C TRP A 145 2.42 9.10 -0.06
N ILE A 146 1.13 9.27 -0.34
CA ILE A 146 0.08 8.42 0.21
C ILE A 146 -0.46 7.57 -0.93
N ALA A 147 -0.65 6.29 -0.68
CA ALA A 147 -1.14 5.31 -1.63
C ALA A 147 -2.29 4.50 -1.04
N PHE A 148 -3.17 4.06 -1.93
CA PHE A 148 -4.34 3.27 -1.61
C PHE A 148 -4.36 2.06 -2.52
N GLY A 149 -4.50 0.88 -1.93
CA GLY A 149 -4.81 -0.35 -2.63
C GLY A 149 -6.32 -0.64 -2.61
N PRO A 150 -6.69 -1.91 -2.68
CA PRO A 150 -8.09 -2.34 -2.59
C PRO A 150 -8.65 -2.28 -1.16
N ASP A 151 -7.84 -2.68 -0.19
CA ASP A 151 -8.19 -2.90 1.22
C ASP A 151 -7.10 -2.37 2.19
N TRP A 152 -6.16 -1.60 1.66
CA TRP A 152 -5.06 -1.02 2.40
C TRP A 152 -4.83 0.44 2.01
N ALA A 153 -4.34 1.21 2.98
CA ALA A 153 -3.73 2.51 2.76
C ALA A 153 -2.29 2.47 3.27
N ASP A 154 -1.38 3.14 2.59
CA ASP A 154 0.01 3.23 3.00
C ASP A 154 0.61 4.59 2.63
N PHE A 155 1.80 4.85 3.14
CA PHE A 155 2.53 6.08 2.85
C PHE A 155 4.04 5.82 2.81
N THR A 156 4.76 6.73 2.16
CA THR A 156 6.21 6.81 2.26
C THR A 156 6.67 8.09 2.91
N HIS A 157 7.83 8.02 3.55
CA HIS A 157 8.51 9.22 3.97
C HIS A 157 9.33 9.83 2.85
N THR A 158 9.55 11.13 2.95
CA THR A 158 10.49 11.83 2.09
C THR A 158 11.92 11.59 2.56
N GLU A 159 12.82 11.14 1.69
CA GLU A 159 14.24 11.17 2.00
C GLU A 159 14.76 12.61 1.79
N TYR A 160 15.08 13.34 2.87
CA TYR A 160 15.80 14.60 2.73
C TYR A 160 17.24 14.32 2.29
N VAL A 161 17.53 14.25 0.98
CA VAL A 161 18.91 14.12 0.47
C VAL A 161 19.30 15.33 -0.36
N LYS A 162 19.89 16.36 0.24
CA LYS A 162 20.61 17.36 -0.58
C LYS A 162 22.02 16.85 -0.86
N THR A 163 22.29 16.45 -2.10
CA THR A 163 23.65 16.44 -2.65
C THR A 163 23.68 17.20 -3.98
N HIS A 164 23.85 18.52 -3.91
CA HIS A 164 24.85 19.24 -4.73
C HIS A 164 25.00 20.70 -4.24
N GLY A 165 26.25 21.08 -3.96
CA GLY A 165 26.67 22.46 -3.68
C GLY A 165 26.45 22.93 -2.23
N ALA A 166 27.44 22.69 -1.36
CA ALA A 166 27.59 23.22 0.00
C ALA A 166 26.56 22.73 1.06
N ALA A 167 26.89 21.57 1.64
CA ALA A 167 26.69 21.20 3.05
C ALA A 167 25.41 21.70 3.75
N ARG A 168 24.33 20.90 3.70
CA ARG A 168 23.39 20.73 4.84
C ARG A 168 22.99 19.26 4.97
N THR A 169 23.52 18.59 5.98
CA THR A 169 23.28 17.20 6.36
C THR A 169 22.17 17.02 7.40
N THR A 170 21.39 18.06 7.70
CA THR A 170 20.37 18.01 8.75
C THR A 170 18.96 18.07 8.16
N GLY A 171 18.36 16.89 8.02
CA GLY A 171 16.93 16.66 7.81
C GLY A 171 16.55 15.38 8.53
N TRP A 172 15.27 15.21 8.89
CA TRP A 172 14.81 13.98 9.53
C TRP A 172 15.02 12.83 8.53
N LYS A 173 15.93 11.91 8.86
CA LYS A 173 16.05 10.63 8.18
C LYS A 173 15.08 9.68 8.89
N PRO A 174 14.01 9.23 8.23
CA PRO A 174 13.17 8.20 8.80
C PRO A 174 14.06 7.02 9.19
N THR A 175 13.85 6.44 10.37
CA THR A 175 14.48 5.15 10.72
C THR A 175 13.98 4.01 9.85
N THR A 176 12.91 4.28 9.08
CA THR A 176 12.21 3.36 8.19
C THR A 176 12.02 4.09 6.85
N VAL A 177 12.92 3.89 5.88
CA VAL A 177 12.62 4.26 4.49
C VAL A 177 11.49 3.32 4.07
N ALA A 178 10.29 3.88 3.93
CA ALA A 178 9.09 3.12 3.61
C ALA A 178 9.27 2.32 2.29
N PRO A 179 8.58 1.18 2.16
CA PRO A 179 8.83 0.19 1.12
C PRO A 179 8.58 0.74 -0.29
N SER A 180 9.17 0.08 -1.29
CA SER A 180 8.80 0.29 -2.70
C SER A 180 7.30 0.24 -2.88
N LEU A 181 6.79 1.03 -3.83
CA LEU A 181 5.36 1.09 -4.16
C LEU A 181 4.76 -0.31 -4.26
N ARG A 182 3.77 -0.62 -3.41
CA ARG A 182 3.07 -1.90 -3.42
C ARG A 182 2.37 -2.10 -4.77
N PRO A 183 2.52 -3.27 -5.40
CA PRO A 183 1.71 -3.59 -6.56
C PRO A 183 0.21 -3.59 -6.24
N GLY A 184 -0.62 -3.28 -7.25
CA GLY A 184 -2.06 -3.07 -7.05
C GLY A 184 -2.44 -1.81 -6.28
N THR A 185 -1.49 -0.90 -6.09
CA THR A 185 -1.82 0.48 -5.73
C THR A 185 -2.83 1.00 -6.75
N LEU A 186 -3.99 1.46 -6.30
CA LEU A 186 -5.07 1.99 -7.12
C LEU A 186 -4.98 3.50 -7.30
N ALA A 187 -4.60 4.19 -6.23
CA ALA A 187 -4.45 5.63 -6.21
C ALA A 187 -3.20 6.01 -5.43
N LEU A 188 -2.38 6.88 -5.99
CA LEU A 188 -1.22 7.48 -5.34
C LEU A 188 -1.10 8.92 -5.78
N VAL A 189 -0.92 9.82 -4.80
CA VAL A 189 -0.50 11.19 -5.04
C VAL A 189 0.65 11.50 -4.09
N SER A 190 1.70 12.07 -4.66
CA SER A 190 2.85 12.54 -3.89
C SER A 190 2.61 13.93 -3.30
N GLY A 191 3.39 14.27 -2.30
CA GLY A 191 3.42 15.60 -1.72
C GLY A 191 4.76 15.88 -1.05
N PHE A 192 5.06 17.16 -0.88
CA PHE A 192 6.23 17.61 -0.14
C PHE A 192 6.16 19.10 0.25
N PRO A 193 6.87 19.51 1.32
CA PRO A 193 7.55 18.65 2.28
C PRO A 193 6.54 17.90 3.17
N GLU A 194 7.05 16.96 3.96
CA GLU A 194 6.32 16.43 5.11
C GLU A 194 6.00 17.53 6.14
N LEU A 195 4.81 17.44 6.69
CA LEU A 195 4.25 18.35 7.69
C LEU A 195 4.14 17.68 9.06
N VAL A 196 3.71 16.42 9.05
CA VAL A 196 3.63 15.57 10.24
C VAL A 196 4.31 14.26 9.89
N VAL A 197 5.18 13.82 10.78
CA VAL A 197 6.08 12.68 10.59
C VAL A 197 5.96 11.80 11.82
N ASP A 198 5.42 10.60 11.65
CA ASP A 198 5.19 9.65 12.75
C ASP A 198 4.50 10.26 13.99
N GLY A 199 3.49 11.09 13.72
CA GLY A 199 2.72 11.81 14.73
C GLY A 199 3.41 13.04 15.29
N VAL A 200 4.60 13.41 14.81
CA VAL A 200 5.33 14.60 15.22
C VAL A 200 5.18 15.69 14.15
N ALA A 201 4.53 16.80 14.50
CA ALA A 201 4.45 17.95 13.60
C ALA A 201 5.82 18.64 13.48
N VAL A 202 6.15 19.07 12.27
CA VAL A 202 7.32 19.91 12.02
C VAL A 202 7.15 21.25 12.75
N THR A 203 8.12 21.61 13.59
CA THR A 203 8.11 22.84 14.39
C THR A 203 9.43 23.60 14.30
N CYS A 204 9.36 24.92 14.39
CA CYS A 204 10.50 25.82 14.29
C CYS A 204 10.44 26.95 15.31
N SER A 205 11.59 27.59 15.54
CA SER A 205 11.72 28.79 16.37
C SER A 205 10.86 29.96 15.88
N SER A 206 10.61 30.06 14.57
CA SER A 206 9.63 30.97 13.99
C SER A 206 9.04 30.38 12.70
N ALA A 207 7.90 30.94 12.24
CA ALA A 207 7.27 30.50 11.01
C ALA A 207 8.06 30.80 9.72
N THR A 208 9.04 31.72 9.81
CA THR A 208 9.94 32.10 8.70
C THR A 208 11.33 31.47 8.82
N ALA A 209 11.59 30.66 9.85
CA ALA A 209 12.88 30.05 10.07
C ALA A 209 13.22 29.04 8.97
N THR A 210 14.47 29.09 8.48
CA THR A 210 14.98 28.16 7.46
C THR A 210 15.23 26.75 8.00
N THR A 211 15.10 26.51 9.30
CA THR A 211 15.42 25.20 9.90
C THR A 211 14.39 24.12 9.58
N CYS A 212 13.12 24.48 9.37
CA CYS A 212 12.06 23.52 9.01
C CYS A 212 11.98 23.29 7.51
N PHE A 213 12.12 24.38 6.76
CA PHE A 213 11.86 24.41 5.34
C PHE A 213 12.97 25.22 4.65
N PRO A 214 14.25 24.78 4.67
CA PRO A 214 15.40 25.59 4.26
C PRO A 214 15.31 26.09 2.83
N ASP A 215 14.89 25.23 1.91
CA ASP A 215 14.88 25.51 0.47
C ASP A 215 13.45 25.79 -0.06
N ARG A 216 12.48 25.97 0.84
CA ARG A 216 11.07 26.22 0.50
C ARG A 216 10.61 27.56 1.04
N SER A 217 11.00 28.63 0.34
CA SER A 217 10.60 30.00 0.70
C SER A 217 9.08 30.18 0.67
N ASP A 218 8.40 29.45 -0.22
CA ASP A 218 6.95 29.38 -0.28
C ASP A 218 6.36 28.87 1.03
N MET A 219 6.95 27.84 1.66
CA MET A 219 6.52 27.31 2.97
C MET A 219 6.81 28.27 4.14
N ARG A 220 7.74 29.22 3.94
CA ARG A 220 8.07 30.30 4.88
C ARG A 220 7.34 31.60 4.58
N ALA A 221 6.36 31.57 3.68
CA ALA A 221 5.43 32.66 3.38
C ALA A 221 3.98 32.23 3.64
N ARG A 222 3.06 33.20 3.71
CA ARG A 222 1.63 32.89 3.80
C ARG A 222 1.04 32.68 2.42
N HIS A 223 0.44 31.52 2.20
CA HIS A 223 -0.27 31.19 0.97
C HIS A 223 -1.51 30.33 1.26
N PRO A 224 -2.48 30.28 0.32
CA PRO A 224 -3.39 29.15 0.25
C PRO A 224 -2.61 27.84 0.29
N ARG A 225 -3.16 26.82 0.95
CA ARG A 225 -2.49 25.53 1.12
C ARG A 225 -3.44 24.39 0.84
N THR A 226 -2.89 23.31 0.32
CA THR A 226 -3.54 22.01 0.28
C THR A 226 -2.65 21.01 0.98
N ALA A 227 -3.23 20.11 1.75
CA ALA A 227 -2.51 19.04 2.42
C ALA A 227 -3.33 17.75 2.42
N SER A 228 -2.62 16.63 2.40
CA SER A 228 -3.18 15.29 2.58
C SER A 228 -2.45 14.58 3.72
N GLY A 229 -3.16 13.75 4.47
CA GLY A 229 -2.59 13.01 5.60
C GLY A 229 -3.38 11.76 5.95
N LEU A 230 -2.74 10.85 6.68
CA LEU A 230 -3.33 9.63 7.20
C LEU A 230 -3.22 9.58 8.72
N THR A 231 -4.22 9.03 9.39
CA THR A 231 -4.16 8.65 10.80
C THR A 231 -3.21 7.47 11.02
N GLN A 232 -2.76 7.26 12.26
CA GLN A 232 -1.78 6.22 12.59
C GLN A 232 -2.29 4.80 12.26
N ASP A 233 -3.58 4.57 12.49
CA ASP A 233 -4.26 3.31 12.16
C ASP A 233 -4.54 3.15 10.66
N LYS A 234 -4.19 4.16 9.84
CA LYS A 234 -4.44 4.24 8.39
C LYS A 234 -5.93 4.12 8.04
N LYS A 235 -6.84 4.41 8.98
CA LYS A 235 -8.30 4.30 8.78
C LYS A 235 -8.97 5.59 8.35
N THR A 236 -8.27 6.72 8.42
CA THR A 236 -8.82 8.01 8.00
C THR A 236 -7.84 8.75 7.09
N LEU A 237 -8.30 9.08 5.88
CA LEU A 237 -7.66 10.07 5.02
C LEU A 237 -8.18 11.47 5.38
N ILE A 238 -7.24 12.39 5.55
CA ILE A 238 -7.49 13.80 5.86
C ILE A 238 -7.08 14.61 4.63
N LEU A 239 -8.03 15.31 4.03
CA LEU A 239 -7.77 16.31 2.99
C LEU A 239 -8.11 17.69 3.53
N ALA A 240 -7.18 18.63 3.48
CA ALA A 240 -7.36 19.98 3.98
C ALA A 240 -7.00 21.01 2.91
N VAL A 241 -7.85 22.02 2.74
CA VAL A 241 -7.62 23.20 1.90
C VAL A 241 -7.80 24.45 2.74
N VAL A 242 -6.79 25.32 2.70
CA VAL A 242 -6.74 26.59 3.43
C VAL A 242 -6.81 27.72 2.41
N ASP A 243 -7.79 28.60 2.56
CA ASP A 243 -7.89 29.81 1.75
C ASP A 243 -6.77 30.81 2.09
N GLY A 244 -6.34 31.59 1.10
CA GLY A 244 -5.31 32.61 1.26
C GLY A 244 -5.32 33.64 0.14
N ARG A 245 -4.58 34.75 0.31
CA ARG A 245 -4.54 35.87 -0.65
C ARG A 245 -5.90 36.55 -0.86
N THR A 246 -6.83 36.37 0.07
CA THR A 246 -8.14 37.03 0.05
C THR A 246 -8.25 37.98 1.23
N SER A 247 -9.19 38.93 1.16
CA SER A 247 -9.46 39.86 2.27
C SER A 247 -9.91 39.12 3.54
N SER A 248 -10.51 37.95 3.40
CA SER A 248 -11.03 37.14 4.50
C SER A 248 -10.01 36.14 5.05
N SER A 249 -9.02 35.73 4.24
CA SER A 249 -8.08 34.67 4.58
C SER A 249 -6.65 35.01 4.19
N SER A 250 -5.77 35.08 5.18
CA SER A 250 -4.35 35.39 4.97
C SER A 250 -3.54 34.21 4.42
N GLY A 251 -4.06 32.98 4.50
CA GLY A 251 -3.29 31.76 4.26
C GLY A 251 -2.36 31.39 5.41
N MET A 252 -1.65 30.28 5.26
CA MET A 252 -0.79 29.70 6.32
C MET A 252 0.67 29.58 5.90
N TYR A 253 1.55 29.68 6.89
CA TYR A 253 2.90 29.15 6.82
C TYR A 253 2.89 27.62 6.89
N GLY A 254 3.97 26.98 6.44
CA GLY A 254 4.12 25.53 6.49
C GLY A 254 4.01 24.96 7.91
N VAL A 255 4.58 25.63 8.91
CA VAL A 255 4.53 25.15 10.31
C VAL A 255 3.14 25.29 10.93
N GLU A 256 2.34 26.26 10.46
CA GLU A 256 0.94 26.41 10.88
C GLU A 256 0.08 25.32 10.24
N LEU A 257 0.34 24.99 8.97
CA LEU A 257 -0.29 23.86 8.27
C LEU A 257 0.07 22.52 8.94
N ALA A 258 1.31 22.34 9.39
CA ALA A 258 1.72 21.18 10.18
C ALA A 258 0.96 21.08 11.50
N SER A 259 0.81 22.20 12.22
CA SER A 259 0.00 22.26 13.44
C SER A 259 -1.47 21.92 13.18
N LEU A 260 -2.06 22.45 12.09
CA LEU A 260 -3.41 22.12 11.64
C LEU A 260 -3.57 20.61 11.42
N MET A 261 -2.72 20.02 10.57
CA MET A 261 -2.82 18.59 10.23
C MET A 261 -2.65 17.69 11.46
N LYS A 262 -1.75 18.05 12.38
CA LYS A 262 -1.60 17.32 13.64
C LYS A 262 -2.85 17.41 14.52
N GLN A 263 -3.48 18.59 14.62
CA GLN A 263 -4.73 18.77 15.36
C GLN A 263 -5.91 18.00 14.74
N LEU A 264 -5.89 17.80 13.42
CA LEU A 264 -6.88 16.99 12.70
C LEU A 264 -6.65 15.48 12.88
N GLY A 265 -5.56 15.06 13.53
CA GLY A 265 -5.27 13.67 13.85
C GLY A 265 -4.27 12.99 12.91
N ALA A 266 -3.61 13.75 12.02
CA ALA A 266 -2.61 13.18 11.13
C ALA A 266 -1.46 12.55 11.93
N TYR A 267 -1.10 11.33 11.54
CA TYR A 267 0.14 10.66 11.92
C TYR A 267 1.22 10.94 10.87
N VAL A 268 0.85 10.89 9.60
CA VAL A 268 1.66 11.43 8.50
C VAL A 268 0.85 12.49 7.76
N ALA A 269 1.51 13.54 7.29
CA ALA A 269 0.90 14.51 6.39
C ALA A 269 1.92 15.14 5.45
N PHE A 270 1.49 15.39 4.21
CA PHE A 270 2.28 16.05 3.19
C PHE A 270 1.62 17.35 2.78
N ASN A 271 2.45 18.36 2.51
CA ASN A 271 2.00 19.53 1.77
C ASN A 271 1.83 19.15 0.29
N ASN A 272 0.65 19.42 -0.26
CA ASN A 272 0.37 19.32 -1.70
C ASN A 272 0.57 20.70 -2.37
N ASP A 273 0.39 20.77 -3.69
CA ASP A 273 0.53 22.05 -4.40
C ASP A 273 -0.44 23.10 -3.82
N GLY A 274 0.04 24.33 -3.67
CA GLY A 274 -0.64 25.38 -2.92
C GLY A 274 -0.98 26.59 -3.78
N GLY A 275 -1.18 27.73 -3.13
CA GLY A 275 -1.40 28.99 -3.83
C GLY A 275 -2.60 28.93 -4.76
N GLY A 276 -2.41 29.30 -6.03
CA GLY A 276 -3.49 29.31 -7.02
C GLY A 276 -4.00 27.91 -7.41
N SER A 277 -3.30 26.85 -7.00
CA SER A 277 -3.71 25.46 -7.21
C SER A 277 -4.66 24.95 -6.12
N SER A 278 -4.71 25.60 -4.95
CA SER A 278 -5.54 25.17 -3.83
C SER A 278 -7.03 25.23 -4.14
N GLN A 279 -7.65 24.04 -4.14
CA GLN A 279 -9.03 23.81 -4.56
C GLN A 279 -9.66 22.66 -3.76
N MET A 280 -10.90 22.82 -3.32
CA MET A 280 -11.78 21.74 -2.87
C MET A 280 -13.15 21.88 -3.52
N TRP A 281 -13.47 20.94 -4.41
CA TRP A 281 -14.77 20.83 -5.04
C TRP A 281 -15.61 19.74 -4.38
N VAL A 282 -16.89 20.02 -4.15
CA VAL A 282 -17.85 19.09 -3.56
C VAL A 282 -19.10 19.02 -4.43
N ARG A 283 -19.53 17.80 -4.76
CA ARG A 283 -20.70 17.55 -5.59
C ARG A 283 -21.96 18.16 -4.97
N GLY A 284 -22.69 18.92 -5.77
CA GLY A 284 -23.89 19.64 -5.33
C GLY A 284 -23.62 20.95 -4.59
N GLN A 285 -22.36 21.25 -4.22
CA GLN A 285 -21.98 22.51 -3.59
C GLN A 285 -21.04 23.35 -4.46
N GLY A 286 -20.31 22.74 -5.41
CA GLY A 286 -19.30 23.42 -6.20
C GLY A 286 -17.97 23.54 -5.45
N TYR A 287 -17.20 24.58 -5.73
CA TYR A 287 -16.01 24.90 -4.93
C TYR A 287 -16.45 25.45 -3.58
N VAL A 288 -16.06 24.77 -2.51
CA VAL A 288 -16.39 25.20 -1.14
C VAL A 288 -15.38 26.23 -0.63
N ASP A 289 -14.14 26.17 -1.11
CA ASP A 289 -13.10 27.15 -0.87
C ASP A 289 -13.16 28.32 -1.88
N ASP A 290 -12.45 29.42 -1.59
CA ASP A 290 -12.32 30.56 -2.52
C ASP A 290 -11.24 30.28 -3.57
N ALA A 291 -11.42 29.21 -4.35
CA ALA A 291 -10.45 28.74 -5.33
C ALA A 291 -10.02 29.82 -6.35
N SER A 292 -10.93 30.71 -6.74
CA SER A 292 -10.61 31.84 -7.62
C SER A 292 -9.77 32.90 -6.88
N GLY A 293 -10.15 33.27 -5.65
CA GLY A 293 -9.40 34.21 -4.82
C GLY A 293 -8.00 33.70 -4.45
N ASN A 294 -7.88 32.40 -4.17
CA ASN A 294 -6.59 31.71 -3.97
C ASN A 294 -5.66 31.88 -5.18
N ASN A 295 -6.24 31.96 -6.38
CA ASN A 295 -5.58 32.24 -7.65
C ASN A 295 -5.60 33.74 -8.06
N GLY A 296 -5.77 34.65 -7.11
CA GLY A 296 -5.72 36.10 -7.34
C GLY A 296 -6.87 36.64 -8.19
N GLY A 297 -8.01 35.95 -8.24
CA GLY A 297 -9.18 36.31 -9.05
C GLY A 297 -9.11 35.83 -10.50
N GLY A 298 -8.07 35.08 -10.89
CA GLY A 298 -7.88 34.56 -12.25
C GLY A 298 -8.74 33.34 -12.61
N GLY A 299 -9.79 33.05 -11.85
CA GLY A 299 -10.57 31.82 -11.97
C GLY A 299 -9.86 30.60 -11.39
N VAL A 300 -10.49 29.43 -11.54
CA VAL A 300 -9.95 28.18 -10.99
C VAL A 300 -8.89 27.59 -11.93
N ARG A 301 -7.72 27.27 -11.39
CA ARG A 301 -6.55 26.80 -12.15
C ARG A 301 -6.66 25.32 -12.56
N GLY A 302 -6.28 24.98 -13.78
CA GLY A 302 -6.02 23.58 -14.13
C GLY A 302 -4.74 23.08 -13.47
N VAL A 303 -4.81 21.96 -12.76
CA VAL A 303 -3.71 21.37 -11.98
C VAL A 303 -3.33 19.99 -12.51
N ALA A 304 -2.13 19.52 -12.18
CA ALA A 304 -1.61 18.28 -12.76
C ALA A 304 -2.40 17.02 -12.36
N ASN A 305 -2.60 16.81 -11.05
CA ASN A 305 -3.38 15.69 -10.54
C ASN A 305 -4.20 16.10 -9.30
N HIS A 306 -5.00 15.16 -8.81
CA HIS A 306 -6.05 15.38 -7.84
C HIS A 306 -6.18 14.19 -6.89
N TRP A 307 -6.69 14.45 -5.69
CA TRP A 307 -7.37 13.44 -4.89
C TRP A 307 -8.87 13.47 -5.19
N GLY A 308 -9.49 12.29 -5.29
CA GLY A 308 -10.93 12.13 -5.50
C GLY A 308 -11.55 11.16 -4.51
N ILE A 309 -12.65 11.53 -3.88
CA ILE A 309 -13.40 10.68 -2.96
C ILE A 309 -14.71 10.26 -3.62
N LEU A 310 -14.97 8.96 -3.61
CA LEU A 310 -16.22 8.34 -4.00
C LEU A 310 -16.82 7.69 -2.74
N ALA A 311 -18.05 8.04 -2.38
CA ALA A 311 -18.71 7.66 -1.13
C ALA A 311 -20.23 7.45 -1.29
N GLY A 312 -20.85 6.69 -0.37
CA GLY A 312 -22.31 6.55 -0.26
C GLY A 312 -22.93 5.31 -0.91
N SER A 313 -24.21 5.07 -0.60
CA SER A 313 -24.95 3.83 -0.92
C SER A 313 -25.70 3.90 -2.26
N GLY A 314 -25.50 2.92 -3.14
CA GLY A 314 -26.59 2.36 -3.94
C GLY A 314 -27.01 3.01 -5.28
N ASN A 315 -26.44 4.14 -5.71
CA ASN A 315 -26.81 4.75 -7.01
C ASN A 315 -26.10 4.09 -8.22
N GLY A 316 -26.14 2.76 -8.32
CA GLY A 316 -25.58 2.01 -9.46
C GLY A 316 -24.05 1.88 -9.49
N ARG A 317 -23.34 2.18 -8.39
CA ARG A 317 -21.92 1.85 -8.22
C ARG A 317 -21.78 0.60 -7.35
N PRO A 318 -21.01 -0.42 -7.77
CA PRO A 318 -20.76 -1.61 -6.96
C PRO A 318 -20.26 -1.23 -5.57
N ALA A 319 -20.73 -1.93 -4.53
CA ALA A 319 -20.12 -1.88 -3.22
C ALA A 319 -18.63 -2.26 -3.37
N ARG A 320 -17.73 -1.44 -2.84
CA ARG A 320 -16.29 -1.74 -2.82
C ARG A 320 -15.87 -1.84 -1.36
N PRO A 321 -15.16 -2.90 -0.94
CA PRO A 321 -14.57 -2.95 0.39
C PRO A 321 -13.82 -1.65 0.69
N GLY A 322 -13.92 -1.18 1.93
CA GLY A 322 -13.13 -0.03 2.35
C GLY A 322 -11.63 -0.37 2.36
N HIS A 323 -10.77 0.65 2.30
CA HIS A 323 -9.31 0.55 2.43
C HIS A 323 -8.82 0.15 3.82
N CYS A 324 -9.73 -0.20 4.73
CA CYS A 324 -9.39 -0.87 5.97
C CYS A 324 -9.67 -2.35 5.80
N VAL A 325 -8.71 -3.17 6.22
CA VAL A 325 -8.81 -4.62 6.32
C VAL A 325 -10.23 -5.07 6.69
N SER A 326 -10.99 -5.47 5.66
CA SER A 326 -12.28 -6.13 5.78
C SER A 326 -12.47 -7.23 4.74
N SER A 327 -11.47 -7.47 3.89
CA SER A 327 -11.31 -8.75 3.21
C SER A 327 -10.83 -9.76 4.26
N ALA A 328 -11.30 -11.01 4.17
CA ALA A 328 -10.46 -12.09 4.63
C ALA A 328 -9.09 -11.87 3.96
N PRO A 329 -7.96 -11.94 4.69
CA PRO A 329 -6.65 -11.80 4.07
C PRO A 329 -6.63 -12.66 2.82
N CYS A 330 -6.04 -12.13 1.73
CA CYS A 330 -5.83 -12.93 0.53
C CYS A 330 -5.31 -14.31 0.95
N GLN A 331 -5.93 -15.36 0.42
CA GLN A 331 -5.59 -16.72 0.80
C GLN A 331 -4.10 -16.97 0.57
N VAL A 332 -3.44 -17.56 1.57
CA VAL A 332 -2.06 -18.03 1.40
C VAL A 332 -2.11 -19.35 0.66
N ILE A 333 -1.41 -19.42 -0.47
CA ILE A 333 -1.27 -20.59 -1.30
C ILE A 333 -0.28 -21.55 -0.63
N GLY A 334 -0.73 -22.78 -0.39
CA GLY A 334 0.08 -23.79 0.26
C GLY A 334 1.29 -24.22 -0.57
N PRO A 335 2.22 -24.99 0.02
CA PRO A 335 3.48 -25.35 -0.62
C PRO A 335 3.34 -26.08 -1.96
N SER A 336 2.28 -26.89 -2.12
CA SER A 336 1.96 -27.63 -3.35
C SER A 336 1.28 -26.78 -4.43
N GLY A 337 0.89 -25.54 -4.11
CA GLY A 337 0.11 -24.67 -4.99
C GLY A 337 -1.35 -24.54 -4.57
N GLY A 338 -2.16 -23.94 -5.45
CA GLY A 338 -3.56 -23.61 -5.16
C GLY A 338 -4.22 -22.78 -6.25
N THR A 339 -5.53 -22.57 -6.10
CA THR A 339 -6.36 -21.82 -7.06
C THR A 339 -6.83 -20.51 -6.47
N ILE A 340 -6.74 -19.45 -7.26
CA ILE A 340 -7.28 -18.13 -6.93
C ILE A 340 -8.37 -17.81 -7.95
N ASP A 341 -9.61 -17.86 -7.47
CA ASP A 341 -10.83 -17.68 -8.24
C ASP A 341 -11.25 -16.20 -8.33
N ASP A 342 -12.06 -15.83 -9.32
CA ASP A 342 -12.58 -14.46 -9.45
C ASP A 342 -13.52 -14.06 -8.32
N SER A 343 -14.12 -15.03 -7.63
CA SER A 343 -14.90 -14.78 -6.42
C SER A 343 -14.04 -14.60 -5.16
N SER A 344 -12.74 -14.86 -5.25
CA SER A 344 -11.84 -14.81 -4.09
C SER A 344 -11.50 -13.38 -3.67
N ALA A 345 -11.10 -13.21 -2.40
CA ALA A 345 -10.61 -11.93 -1.88
C ALA A 345 -9.29 -11.45 -2.53
N CYS A 346 -8.57 -12.35 -3.22
CA CYS A 346 -7.32 -12.04 -3.91
C CYS A 346 -7.54 -11.55 -5.34
N PHE A 347 -8.75 -11.68 -5.90
CA PHE A 347 -9.06 -11.22 -7.24
C PHE A 347 -9.64 -9.81 -7.23
N GLN A 348 -9.31 -9.04 -8.26
CA GLN A 348 -9.99 -7.78 -8.50
C GLN A 348 -10.03 -7.38 -9.97
N ALA A 349 -11.16 -6.85 -10.38
CA ALA A 349 -11.37 -6.21 -11.68
C ALA A 349 -11.34 -4.67 -11.57
N PHE A 350 -10.67 -4.03 -12.53
CA PHE A 350 -10.42 -2.60 -12.63
C PHE A 350 -10.93 -2.01 -13.94
N GLY A 351 -11.06 -0.69 -13.98
CA GLY A 351 -11.64 0.04 -15.12
C GLY A 351 -13.15 0.30 -14.95
N PRO A 352 -13.80 0.90 -15.96
CA PRO A 352 -15.21 1.24 -15.90
C PRO A 352 -16.09 -0.01 -15.79
N SER A 353 -16.95 -0.07 -14.77
CA SER A 353 -17.85 -1.21 -14.54
C SER A 353 -18.85 -1.44 -15.68
N ALA A 354 -19.17 -0.41 -16.47
CA ALA A 354 -20.04 -0.51 -17.63
C ALA A 354 -19.48 -1.41 -18.76
N TYR A 355 -18.18 -1.70 -18.74
CA TYR A 355 -17.52 -2.57 -19.73
C TYR A 355 -17.11 -3.93 -19.18
N TRP A 356 -17.35 -4.17 -17.89
CA TRP A 356 -17.27 -5.50 -17.32
C TRP A 356 -18.61 -6.23 -17.48
N ARG A 357 -18.52 -7.53 -17.69
CA ARG A 357 -19.64 -8.45 -17.69
C ARG A 357 -19.32 -9.54 -16.68
N THR A 358 -20.32 -9.95 -15.92
CA THR A 358 -20.23 -11.06 -14.97
C THR A 358 -21.24 -12.10 -15.41
N VAL A 359 -20.81 -13.35 -15.50
CA VAL A 359 -21.66 -14.46 -15.95
C VAL A 359 -21.42 -15.68 -15.06
N SER A 360 -22.46 -16.50 -14.90
CA SER A 360 -22.38 -17.74 -14.12
C SER A 360 -21.81 -18.87 -14.99
N ALA A 361 -20.49 -18.89 -15.14
CA ALA A 361 -19.71 -19.89 -15.86
C ALA A 361 -18.28 -19.88 -15.32
N GLY A 362 -17.42 -20.81 -15.73
CA GLY A 362 -16.01 -20.82 -15.33
C GLY A 362 -15.73 -21.59 -14.04
N ASN A 363 -14.53 -21.39 -13.50
CA ASN A 363 -14.16 -21.90 -12.19
C ASN A 363 -14.98 -21.19 -11.10
N GLY A 364 -15.17 -21.81 -9.93
CA GLY A 364 -15.94 -21.19 -8.84
C GLY A 364 -17.43 -20.92 -9.10
N GLY A 365 -17.92 -21.10 -10.33
CA GLY A 365 -19.27 -20.75 -10.77
C GLY A 365 -19.44 -19.29 -11.26
N GLY A 366 -18.35 -18.54 -11.42
CA GLY A 366 -18.33 -17.15 -11.87
C GLY A 366 -17.17 -16.84 -12.81
N LEU A 367 -17.36 -15.88 -13.70
CA LEU A 367 -16.25 -15.24 -14.40
C LEU A 367 -16.59 -13.80 -14.76
N HIS A 368 -15.54 -13.02 -14.99
CA HIS A 368 -15.62 -11.70 -15.57
C HIS A 368 -15.08 -11.67 -17.00
N TRP A 369 -15.71 -10.89 -17.88
CA TRP A 369 -15.14 -10.60 -19.19
C TRP A 369 -15.34 -9.15 -19.63
N THR A 370 -14.44 -8.69 -20.48
CA THR A 370 -14.49 -7.37 -21.10
C THR A 370 -14.07 -7.46 -22.57
N ASN A 371 -14.39 -6.43 -23.36
CA ASN A 371 -13.97 -6.38 -24.76
C ASN A 371 -12.48 -6.05 -24.84
N ALA A 372 -11.75 -6.76 -25.69
CA ALA A 372 -10.44 -6.33 -26.13
C ALA A 372 -10.58 -4.97 -26.84
N PHE A 373 -9.61 -4.09 -26.62
CA PHE A 373 -9.68 -2.70 -27.04
C PHE A 373 -8.38 -2.24 -27.70
N SER A 374 -8.48 -1.61 -28.87
CA SER A 374 -7.32 -1.09 -29.59
C SER A 374 -6.81 0.19 -28.91
N SER A 375 -5.75 0.07 -28.12
CA SER A 375 -5.19 1.14 -27.30
C SER A 375 -3.79 0.81 -26.78
N SER A 376 -2.96 1.84 -26.62
CA SER A 376 -1.65 1.71 -25.95
C SER A 376 -1.76 1.57 -24.43
N THR A 377 -2.93 1.86 -23.84
CA THR A 377 -3.19 1.73 -22.40
C THR A 377 -4.47 0.93 -22.13
N PRO A 378 -4.53 0.12 -21.06
CA PRO A 378 -5.72 -0.63 -20.68
C PRO A 378 -6.91 0.27 -20.32
N SER A 379 -8.11 -0.12 -20.73
CA SER A 379 -9.36 0.47 -20.24
C SER A 379 -9.86 -0.32 -19.02
N ASN A 380 -9.97 -1.63 -19.18
CA ASN A 380 -10.35 -2.61 -18.20
C ASN A 380 -9.22 -3.63 -18.04
N TRP A 381 -8.98 -4.07 -16.81
CA TRP A 381 -7.97 -5.08 -16.53
C TRP A 381 -8.30 -5.73 -15.19
N ALA A 382 -7.78 -6.92 -14.94
CA ALA A 382 -7.99 -7.60 -13.67
C ALA A 382 -6.67 -8.17 -13.16
N TRP A 383 -6.63 -8.52 -11.89
CA TRP A 383 -5.48 -9.17 -11.31
C TRP A 383 -5.87 -10.15 -10.20
N TRP A 384 -4.94 -11.05 -9.91
CA TRP A 384 -4.97 -11.97 -8.78
C TRP A 384 -3.70 -11.72 -7.97
N GLN A 385 -3.85 -11.32 -6.72
CA GLN A 385 -2.75 -11.25 -5.77
C GLN A 385 -2.31 -12.67 -5.41
N VAL A 386 -1.00 -12.91 -5.44
CA VAL A 386 -0.40 -14.21 -5.12
C VAL A 386 0.42 -14.06 -3.84
N ASP A 387 0.04 -14.84 -2.82
CA ASP A 387 0.80 -15.01 -1.58
C ASP A 387 1.11 -16.49 -1.42
N VAL A 388 2.37 -16.89 -1.59
CA VAL A 388 2.78 -18.30 -1.42
C VAL A 388 3.42 -18.51 -0.06
N GLN A 389 3.09 -19.62 0.60
CA GLN A 389 3.62 -19.97 1.92
C GLN A 389 5.13 -20.25 1.88
N GLN A 390 5.61 -20.86 0.79
CA GLN A 390 7.01 -21.22 0.61
C GLN A 390 7.52 -20.65 -0.71
N ALA A 391 8.77 -20.19 -0.69
CA ALA A 391 9.46 -19.85 -1.93
C ALA A 391 9.70 -21.12 -2.75
N GLY A 392 9.59 -21.02 -4.07
CA GLY A 392 9.75 -22.15 -4.95
C GLY A 392 9.37 -21.83 -6.38
N GLN A 393 9.56 -22.81 -7.25
CA GLN A 393 9.16 -22.70 -8.64
C GLN A 393 7.71 -23.14 -8.79
N TYR A 394 6.88 -22.30 -9.40
CA TYR A 394 5.48 -22.59 -9.64
C TYR A 394 5.14 -22.39 -11.12
N GLU A 395 4.42 -23.36 -11.67
CA GLU A 395 3.69 -23.20 -12.92
C GLU A 395 2.42 -22.41 -12.64
N VAL A 396 2.21 -21.35 -13.44
CA VAL A 396 1.00 -20.53 -13.36
C VAL A 396 0.13 -20.85 -14.56
N GLN A 397 -1.14 -21.12 -14.28
CA GLN A 397 -2.14 -21.45 -15.27
C GLN A 397 -3.35 -20.53 -15.14
N TRP A 398 -4.06 -20.31 -16.24
CA TRP A 398 -5.31 -19.56 -16.31
C TRP A 398 -6.46 -20.46 -16.74
N ASN A 399 -7.68 -20.17 -16.28
CA ASN A 399 -8.86 -20.96 -16.64
C ASN A 399 -9.51 -20.44 -17.94
N LYS A 400 -9.60 -21.30 -18.96
CA LYS A 400 -10.28 -20.98 -20.21
C LYS A 400 -11.76 -21.38 -20.18
N VAL A 401 -12.59 -20.42 -20.59
CA VAL A 401 -14.01 -20.62 -20.88
C VAL A 401 -14.31 -20.20 -22.32
N ALA A 402 -14.24 -21.14 -23.25
CA ALA A 402 -14.28 -20.93 -24.70
C ALA A 402 -15.51 -20.15 -25.21
N THR A 403 -16.64 -20.22 -24.50
CA THR A 403 -17.84 -19.45 -24.82
C THR A 403 -17.60 -17.94 -24.75
N TYR A 404 -16.69 -17.49 -23.88
CA TYR A 404 -16.42 -16.08 -23.62
C TYR A 404 -14.98 -15.69 -23.96
N ALA A 405 -14.01 -16.59 -23.86
CA ALA A 405 -12.61 -16.33 -24.13
C ALA A 405 -12.35 -16.50 -25.63
N VAL A 406 -12.35 -15.40 -26.39
CA VAL A 406 -12.25 -15.44 -27.87
C VAL A 406 -11.11 -14.60 -28.44
N TYR A 407 -10.48 -13.74 -27.65
CA TYR A 407 -9.41 -12.89 -28.15
C TYR A 407 -8.04 -13.59 -28.20
N ALA A 408 -7.33 -13.45 -29.31
CA ALA A 408 -6.11 -14.23 -29.57
C ALA A 408 -4.80 -13.59 -29.06
N LYS A 409 -4.84 -12.36 -28.56
CA LYS A 409 -3.64 -11.61 -28.16
C LYS A 409 -3.76 -11.03 -26.76
N THR A 410 -4.35 -11.81 -25.86
CA THR A 410 -4.59 -11.37 -24.50
C THR A 410 -3.27 -11.24 -23.76
N ARG A 411 -3.03 -10.06 -23.19
CA ARG A 411 -1.81 -9.77 -22.42
C ARG A 411 -2.01 -10.12 -20.96
N TYR A 412 -1.20 -11.07 -20.49
CA TYR A 412 -0.96 -11.31 -19.08
C TYR A 412 0.37 -10.70 -18.65
N VAL A 413 0.45 -10.30 -17.38
CA VAL A 413 1.72 -9.96 -16.72
C VAL A 413 1.79 -10.74 -15.42
N VAL A 414 2.88 -11.48 -15.22
CA VAL A 414 3.17 -12.23 -14.00
C VAL A 414 4.30 -11.52 -13.27
N ARG A 415 4.07 -11.09 -12.03
CA ARG A 415 5.13 -10.61 -11.15
C ARG A 415 5.65 -11.77 -10.31
N ALA A 416 6.87 -12.17 -10.59
CA ALA A 416 7.60 -13.24 -9.91
C ALA A 416 9.10 -12.92 -9.91
N SER A 417 9.84 -13.47 -8.94
CA SER A 417 11.29 -13.28 -8.83
C SER A 417 11.76 -11.81 -8.76
N GLY A 418 10.92 -10.93 -8.19
CA GLY A 418 11.20 -9.48 -8.10
C GLY A 418 11.05 -8.70 -9.41
N GLY A 419 10.63 -9.36 -10.52
CA GLY A 419 10.42 -8.76 -11.83
C GLY A 419 9.01 -9.00 -12.38
N GLU A 420 8.68 -8.31 -13.47
CA GLU A 420 7.43 -8.50 -14.22
C GLU A 420 7.71 -9.20 -15.55
N HIS A 421 6.91 -10.21 -15.85
CA HIS A 421 7.04 -11.05 -17.04
C HIS A 421 5.77 -10.93 -17.87
N THR A 422 5.87 -10.40 -19.08
CA THR A 422 4.71 -10.28 -19.98
C THR A 422 4.55 -11.54 -20.81
N VAL A 423 3.32 -12.08 -20.84
CA VAL A 423 2.95 -13.24 -21.64
C VAL A 423 1.76 -12.87 -22.51
N ILE A 424 1.84 -13.13 -23.81
CA ILE A 424 0.71 -12.98 -24.73
C ILE A 424 0.14 -14.37 -25.00
N VAL A 425 -1.15 -14.55 -24.74
CA VAL A 425 -1.84 -15.83 -24.94
C VAL A 425 -3.00 -15.68 -25.91
N ASP A 426 -3.24 -16.76 -26.64
CA ASP A 426 -4.45 -16.93 -27.44
C ASP A 426 -5.58 -17.46 -26.56
N GLN A 427 -6.40 -16.55 -26.03
CA GLN A 427 -7.57 -16.96 -25.28
C GLN A 427 -8.66 -17.59 -26.13
N GLY A 428 -8.64 -17.41 -27.46
CA GLY A 428 -9.59 -18.00 -28.41
C GLY A 428 -9.27 -19.46 -28.78
N ALA A 429 -8.01 -19.86 -28.74
CA ALA A 429 -7.58 -21.21 -29.10
C ALA A 429 -7.86 -22.28 -28.01
N GLY A 430 -8.07 -23.53 -28.44
CA GLY A 430 -8.17 -24.70 -27.57
C GLY A 430 -9.53 -24.94 -26.91
N SER A 431 -9.60 -25.98 -26.07
CA SER A 431 -10.77 -26.37 -25.28
C SER A 431 -10.80 -25.70 -23.89
N ASN A 432 -11.96 -25.73 -23.23
CA ASN A 432 -12.11 -25.26 -21.84
C ASN A 432 -11.09 -25.89 -20.88
N GLY A 433 -10.86 -25.22 -19.74
CA GLY A 433 -10.01 -25.72 -18.65
C GLY A 433 -8.69 -24.95 -18.51
N TRP A 434 -7.79 -25.49 -17.68
CA TRP A 434 -6.51 -24.86 -17.36
C TRP A 434 -5.58 -24.80 -18.56
N LYS A 435 -4.91 -23.66 -18.71
CA LYS A 435 -3.93 -23.35 -19.77
C LYS A 435 -2.72 -22.68 -19.15
N ASP A 436 -1.54 -22.94 -19.69
CA ASP A 436 -0.30 -22.50 -19.05
C ASP A 436 0.03 -21.06 -19.44
N LEU A 437 0.46 -20.27 -18.46
CA LEU A 437 1.13 -18.98 -18.68
C LEU A 437 2.65 -19.15 -18.70
N GLY A 438 3.17 -20.12 -17.94
CA GLY A 438 4.60 -20.39 -17.80
C GLY A 438 4.96 -20.79 -16.38
N THR A 439 6.26 -20.88 -16.11
CA THR A 439 6.83 -21.31 -14.84
C THR A 439 7.83 -20.27 -14.35
N TRP A 440 7.73 -19.86 -13.08
CA TRP A 440 8.59 -18.85 -12.48
C TRP A 440 8.91 -19.15 -11.02
N ASP A 441 9.96 -18.50 -10.49
CA ASP A 441 10.31 -18.58 -9.08
C ASP A 441 9.54 -17.53 -8.27
N PHE A 442 8.66 -18.01 -7.40
CA PHE A 442 7.89 -17.20 -6.45
C PHE A 442 8.65 -17.16 -5.11
N ALA A 443 8.71 -15.99 -4.48
CA ALA A 443 9.23 -15.87 -3.11
C ALA A 443 8.07 -16.05 -2.11
N ALA A 444 8.36 -16.48 -0.88
CA ALA A 444 7.33 -16.54 0.15
C ALA A 444 6.73 -15.14 0.41
N GLY A 445 5.41 -15.06 0.61
CA GLY A 445 4.67 -13.83 0.89
C GLY A 445 3.99 -13.17 -0.33
N GLY A 446 3.25 -12.09 -0.07
CA GLY A 446 2.27 -11.49 -1.00
C GLY A 446 2.72 -10.35 -1.93
N ASP A 447 4.01 -10.19 -2.26
CA ASP A 447 4.50 -9.17 -3.23
C ASP A 447 4.40 -9.62 -4.71
N GLN A 448 3.60 -10.64 -4.99
CA GLN A 448 3.50 -11.27 -6.30
C GLN A 448 2.05 -11.23 -6.80
N TRP A 449 1.87 -11.28 -8.12
CA TRP A 449 0.55 -11.21 -8.72
C TRP A 449 0.56 -11.67 -10.17
N VAL A 450 -0.63 -11.96 -10.68
CA VAL A 450 -0.91 -12.16 -12.11
C VAL A 450 -1.95 -11.14 -12.52
N ALA A 451 -1.73 -10.43 -13.62
CA ALA A 451 -2.70 -9.47 -14.16
C ALA A 451 -3.01 -9.78 -15.62
N ILE A 452 -4.19 -9.36 -16.05
CA ILE A 452 -4.71 -9.51 -17.40
C ILE A 452 -5.25 -8.17 -17.88
N TYR A 453 -4.91 -7.78 -19.11
CA TYR A 453 -5.23 -6.46 -19.66
C TYR A 453 -6.05 -6.56 -20.95
N ASP A 454 -6.99 -5.61 -21.12
CA ASP A 454 -7.87 -5.59 -22.27
C ASP A 454 -7.28 -4.96 -23.55
N ASN A 455 -6.14 -4.30 -23.45
CA ASN A 455 -5.63 -3.49 -24.55
C ASN A 455 -4.62 -4.20 -25.45
N ASP A 456 -4.71 -3.92 -26.74
CA ASP A 456 -3.67 -4.21 -27.74
C ASP A 456 -3.36 -2.94 -28.54
N SER A 457 -2.08 -2.71 -28.80
CA SER A 457 -1.58 -1.64 -29.66
C SER A 457 -2.00 -1.77 -31.14
N GLY A 458 -2.38 -2.97 -31.57
CA GLY A 458 -2.87 -3.27 -32.91
C GLY A 458 -4.38 -3.10 -33.07
N ALA A 459 -4.87 -3.30 -34.30
CA ALA A 459 -6.30 -3.32 -34.58
C ALA A 459 -6.97 -4.52 -33.89
N VAL A 460 -8.07 -4.25 -33.18
CA VAL A 460 -8.90 -5.27 -32.53
C VAL A 460 -10.23 -5.34 -33.28
N ALA A 461 -10.63 -6.55 -33.69
CA ALA A 461 -11.91 -6.79 -34.34
C ALA A 461 -13.10 -6.59 -33.37
N ALA A 462 -14.31 -6.48 -33.91
CA ALA A 462 -15.52 -6.46 -33.08
C ALA A 462 -15.70 -7.79 -32.31
N ASP A 463 -16.40 -7.71 -31.18
CA ASP A 463 -16.79 -8.85 -30.34
C ASP A 463 -15.61 -9.77 -29.94
N GLN A 464 -14.44 -9.18 -29.75
CA GLN A 464 -13.28 -9.85 -29.19
C GLN A 464 -13.31 -9.69 -27.68
N HIS A 465 -13.46 -10.80 -26.96
CA HIS A 465 -13.60 -10.79 -25.50
C HIS A 465 -12.38 -11.41 -24.81
N ILE A 466 -12.04 -10.83 -23.67
CA ILE A 466 -11.00 -11.28 -22.74
C ILE A 466 -11.68 -11.68 -21.45
N VAL A 467 -11.32 -12.87 -20.95
CA VAL A 467 -11.90 -13.48 -19.74
C VAL A 467 -10.91 -13.45 -18.59
N ALA A 468 -11.39 -13.00 -17.44
CA ALA A 468 -10.77 -13.13 -16.14
C ALA A 468 -11.66 -14.02 -15.26
N ASP A 469 -11.25 -15.28 -15.12
CA ASP A 469 -11.92 -16.31 -14.32
C ASP A 469 -10.99 -16.65 -13.13
N ALA A 470 -10.19 -17.71 -13.22
CA ALA A 470 -9.28 -18.12 -12.16
C ALA A 470 -7.85 -18.28 -12.65
N ILE A 471 -6.90 -18.18 -11.71
CA ILE A 471 -5.53 -18.67 -11.88
C ILE A 471 -5.26 -19.86 -10.96
N ARG A 472 -4.35 -20.73 -11.37
CA ARG A 472 -3.86 -21.85 -10.58
C ARG A 472 -2.34 -21.84 -10.55
N LEU A 473 -1.78 -21.97 -9.35
CA LEU A 473 -0.37 -22.22 -9.14
C LEU A 473 -0.17 -23.71 -8.85
N VAL A 474 0.80 -24.34 -9.52
CA VAL A 474 1.19 -25.73 -9.29
C VAL A 474 2.68 -25.75 -8.97
N ARG A 475 3.06 -26.33 -7.84
CA ARG A 475 4.47 -26.45 -7.46
C ARG A 475 5.21 -27.34 -8.46
N VAL A 476 6.42 -26.93 -8.85
CA VAL A 476 7.26 -27.65 -9.80
C VAL A 476 8.58 -28.06 -9.13
N GLY A 477 8.99 -29.29 -9.38
CA GLY A 477 10.23 -29.87 -8.85
C GLY A 477 10.13 -30.35 -7.40
N PRO A 478 11.22 -30.96 -6.87
CA PRO A 478 11.31 -31.43 -5.49
C PRO A 478 10.99 -30.32 -4.50
N TRP A 479 10.21 -30.64 -3.46
CA TRP A 479 10.04 -29.70 -2.36
C TRP A 479 9.64 -30.37 -1.05
N CYS A 480 10.18 -29.80 0.03
CA CYS A 480 9.94 -30.37 1.35
C CYS A 480 8.48 -30.32 1.79
N GLY A 481 7.90 -31.50 1.98
CA GLY A 481 6.51 -31.78 2.30
C GLY A 481 5.74 -32.48 1.18
N ASP A 482 6.40 -32.94 0.11
CA ASP A 482 5.80 -33.74 -0.96
C ASP A 482 5.73 -35.24 -0.64
N GLY A 483 6.47 -35.67 0.39
CA GLY A 483 6.48 -37.02 0.94
C GLY A 483 7.53 -37.95 0.34
N ASP A 484 8.37 -37.47 -0.58
CA ASP A 484 9.43 -38.23 -1.23
C ASP A 484 10.81 -37.61 -0.94
N CYS A 485 11.71 -38.37 -0.32
CA CYS A 485 13.08 -37.90 -0.06
C CYS A 485 13.95 -37.95 -1.34
N GLU A 486 13.93 -36.87 -2.12
CA GLU A 486 14.66 -36.75 -3.40
C GLU A 486 16.10 -36.21 -3.25
N GLN A 487 16.91 -36.23 -4.32
CA GLN A 487 18.36 -35.93 -4.26
C GLN A 487 18.74 -34.53 -3.75
N SER A 488 17.83 -33.55 -3.81
CA SER A 488 18.04 -32.21 -3.25
C SER A 488 17.61 -32.08 -1.79
N GLU A 489 16.99 -33.12 -1.24
CA GLU A 489 16.48 -33.16 0.12
C GLU A 489 17.40 -33.98 1.01
N THR A 490 17.54 -33.53 2.25
CA THR A 490 18.28 -34.25 3.29
C THR A 490 17.43 -34.25 4.54
N CYS A 491 17.67 -35.18 5.46
CA CYS A 491 17.05 -35.14 6.78
C CYS A 491 17.30 -33.80 7.54
N GLN A 492 18.32 -33.02 7.16
CA GLN A 492 18.62 -31.72 7.76
C GLN A 492 17.82 -30.57 7.13
N SER A 493 17.62 -30.61 5.81
CA SER A 493 16.89 -29.58 5.05
C SER A 493 15.40 -29.88 4.91
N CYS A 494 15.03 -31.16 4.93
CA CYS A 494 13.66 -31.65 4.89
C CYS A 494 13.45 -32.91 5.77
N PRO A 495 13.43 -32.75 7.10
CA PRO A 495 13.14 -33.86 8.01
C PRO A 495 11.71 -34.43 7.86
N GLY A 496 10.79 -33.67 7.25
CA GLY A 496 9.42 -34.11 7.00
C GLY A 496 9.34 -35.30 6.05
N ASP A 497 10.13 -35.29 4.99
CA ASP A 497 10.07 -36.29 3.91
C ASP A 497 11.24 -37.28 4.00
N CYS A 498 12.42 -36.81 4.39
CA CYS A 498 13.62 -37.64 4.57
C CYS A 498 13.75 -38.30 5.95
N GLY A 499 12.84 -37.99 6.88
CA GLY A 499 12.92 -38.45 8.26
C GLY A 499 13.99 -37.72 9.08
N ALA A 500 14.11 -38.09 10.35
CA ALA A 500 15.10 -37.52 11.26
C ALA A 500 16.52 -37.92 10.84
N CYS A 501 17.48 -37.01 11.02
CA CYS A 501 18.87 -37.34 10.77
C CYS A 501 19.41 -38.34 11.80
N PRO A 502 20.33 -39.20 11.37
CA PRO A 502 21.19 -39.96 12.28
C PRO A 502 21.78 -39.04 13.35
N SER A 503 21.57 -39.39 14.61
CA SER A 503 22.11 -38.63 15.74
C SER A 503 22.21 -39.48 17.00
N CYS A 504 23.22 -39.20 17.82
CA CYS A 504 23.40 -39.90 19.08
C CYS A 504 22.15 -39.86 19.98
N GLY A 505 21.72 -41.05 20.39
CA GLY A 505 20.49 -41.35 21.10
C GLY A 505 19.37 -41.92 20.21
N ASP A 506 19.59 -42.19 18.92
CA ASP A 506 18.58 -42.76 18.02
C ASP A 506 18.53 -44.30 18.04
N GLY A 507 19.47 -44.94 18.73
CA GLY A 507 19.55 -46.38 18.94
C GLY A 507 20.16 -47.17 17.78
N ALA A 508 20.69 -46.52 16.74
CA ALA A 508 21.31 -47.19 15.60
C ALA A 508 22.62 -46.52 15.18
N CYS A 509 23.76 -47.20 15.37
CA CYS A 509 25.06 -46.71 14.91
C CYS A 509 25.14 -46.52 13.39
N ASN A 510 24.94 -45.29 12.91
CA ASN A 510 24.90 -45.03 11.49
C ASN A 510 25.36 -43.59 11.11
N GLY A 511 25.49 -43.30 9.82
CA GLY A 511 25.98 -42.00 9.36
C GLY A 511 27.43 -41.70 9.78
N ALA A 512 27.64 -40.59 10.49
CA ALA A 512 28.95 -40.15 11.00
C ALA A 512 29.21 -40.56 12.46
N GLU A 513 28.31 -41.36 13.03
CA GLU A 513 28.44 -41.87 14.38
C GLU A 513 29.59 -42.87 14.45
N THR A 514 30.40 -42.72 15.48
CA THR A 514 31.47 -43.66 15.79
C THR A 514 31.35 -44.05 17.25
N CYS A 515 31.94 -45.17 17.63
CA CYS A 515 32.05 -45.55 19.04
C CYS A 515 32.78 -44.48 19.90
N VAL A 516 33.56 -43.58 19.29
CA VAL A 516 34.26 -42.48 19.98
C VAL A 516 33.34 -41.27 20.18
N SER A 517 32.60 -40.88 19.15
CA SER A 517 31.70 -39.72 19.17
C SER A 517 30.30 -40.04 19.73
N CYS A 518 29.93 -41.33 19.77
CA CYS A 518 28.56 -41.80 19.92
C CYS A 518 28.44 -43.19 20.58
N ALA A 519 29.15 -43.41 21.70
CA ALA A 519 29.21 -44.72 22.36
C ALA A 519 27.84 -45.29 22.80
N GLY A 520 26.81 -44.44 22.97
CA GLY A 520 25.45 -44.86 23.32
C GLY A 520 24.78 -45.74 22.27
N ASP A 521 24.97 -45.42 20.98
CA ASP A 521 24.34 -46.15 19.86
C ASP A 521 25.33 -47.08 19.15
N CYS A 522 26.61 -46.70 19.08
CA CYS A 522 27.69 -47.48 18.44
C CYS A 522 28.36 -48.52 19.32
N GLY A 523 28.05 -48.52 20.62
CA GLY A 523 28.76 -49.34 21.58
C GLY A 523 30.21 -48.88 21.80
N ALA A 524 30.93 -49.61 22.64
CA ALA A 524 32.31 -49.30 22.98
C ALA A 524 33.27 -49.62 21.81
N CYS A 525 34.31 -48.81 21.63
CA CYS A 525 35.33 -49.07 20.62
C CYS A 525 36.10 -50.37 20.92
N PRO A 526 36.34 -51.23 19.92
CA PRO A 526 37.19 -52.41 20.10
C PRO A 526 38.61 -52.01 20.46
N ALA A 527 39.22 -52.69 21.43
CA ALA A 527 40.61 -52.47 21.81
C ALA A 527 41.57 -53.01 20.73
N SER A 528 42.57 -52.23 20.33
CA SER A 528 43.47 -52.55 19.20
C SER A 528 44.93 -52.65 19.66
N CYS A 529 45.20 -53.62 20.55
CA CYS A 529 46.48 -53.70 21.22
C CYS A 529 47.68 -53.94 20.27
N GLY A 530 48.81 -53.33 20.57
CA GLY A 530 50.13 -53.62 19.99
C GLY A 530 50.74 -52.50 19.14
N ASP A 531 50.17 -51.29 19.15
CA ASP A 531 50.69 -50.13 18.44
C ASP A 531 51.55 -49.20 19.32
N GLY A 532 51.64 -49.50 20.62
CA GLY A 532 52.44 -48.78 21.59
C GLY A 532 51.79 -47.51 22.18
N ALA A 533 50.51 -47.26 21.93
CA ALA A 533 49.76 -46.14 22.51
C ALA A 533 48.45 -46.61 23.17
N CYS A 534 48.13 -46.08 24.36
CA CYS A 534 46.87 -46.40 25.05
C CYS A 534 45.70 -45.60 24.46
N ASP A 535 45.09 -46.13 23.41
CA ASP A 535 44.05 -45.46 22.64
C ASP A 535 42.63 -45.62 23.21
N VAL A 536 41.66 -44.89 22.66
CA VAL A 536 40.26 -44.91 23.12
C VAL A 536 39.63 -46.30 22.89
N GLY A 537 39.25 -46.97 23.98
CA GLY A 537 38.75 -48.36 23.99
C GLY A 537 39.76 -49.35 24.57
N GLU A 538 41.00 -48.90 24.75
CA GLU A 538 42.02 -49.65 25.44
C GLU A 538 42.01 -49.37 26.93
N THR A 539 42.21 -50.42 27.70
CA THR A 539 42.38 -50.32 29.14
C THR A 539 43.62 -51.10 29.49
N CYS A 540 44.24 -50.80 30.63
CA CYS A 540 45.33 -51.61 31.17
C CYS A 540 44.93 -53.09 31.37
N ALA A 541 43.63 -53.42 31.39
CA ALA A 541 43.12 -54.80 31.47
C ALA A 541 42.95 -55.46 30.10
N SER A 542 42.62 -54.71 29.05
CA SER A 542 42.43 -55.24 27.69
C SER A 542 43.69 -55.18 26.85
N CYS A 543 44.49 -54.11 26.95
CA CYS A 543 45.75 -53.87 26.24
C CYS A 543 46.88 -53.44 27.19
N PRO A 544 47.33 -54.32 28.11
CA PRO A 544 48.39 -54.00 29.07
C PRO A 544 49.74 -53.66 28.41
N GLY A 545 49.96 -54.09 27.17
CA GLY A 545 51.17 -53.77 26.40
C GLY A 545 51.27 -52.28 26.06
N ASP A 546 50.13 -51.64 25.78
CA ASP A 546 50.07 -50.24 25.32
C ASP A 546 49.63 -49.29 26.45
N CYS A 547 48.70 -49.72 27.29
CA CYS A 547 48.18 -48.97 28.44
C CYS A 547 48.95 -49.15 29.76
N GLY A 548 49.94 -50.03 29.78
CA GLY A 548 50.69 -50.37 30.98
C GLY A 548 49.88 -51.20 31.98
N ALA A 549 50.48 -51.47 33.15
CA ALA A 549 49.87 -52.29 34.19
C ALA A 549 48.75 -51.53 34.91
N CYS A 550 47.61 -52.19 35.16
CA CYS A 550 46.57 -51.62 36.01
C CYS A 550 47.07 -51.43 37.45
N PRO A 551 46.72 -50.32 38.12
CA PRO A 551 47.02 -50.08 39.52
C PRO A 551 46.51 -51.15 40.49
#